data_AF-A0A2G9RMD0-F1
#
_entry.id   AF-A0A2G9RMD0-F1
#
_cell.length_a   1.000
_cell.length_b   1.000
_cell.length_c   1.000
_cell.angle_alpha   90.00
_cell.angle_beta   90.00
_cell.angle_gamma   90.00
#
_symmetry.space_group_name_H-M   'P 1'
#
loop_
_entity.id
_entity.type
_entity.pdbx_description
1 polymer ?
#
loop_
_entity_poly.entity_id
_entity_poly.type
_entity_poly.pdbx_seq_one_letter_code
_entity_poly.pdbx_strand_id
1 'polypeptide(L)'
;MMKTVAVKIFLTLEMCVMFVTSQETAALQPDAFCEPNKIFYQCKPCPKSCGNQPIPCLKSCQPECYCKPGYVLATPTANTCIPESQCNSCGPNAQWSDCESHCQETCENYLQAGRACPQMCQPGCICNKGYVQYNGQCIRPILCPQRGRSVNPLLIPLLASGVSNSSNLNK
;
A
#
# COMPACT_ATOMS: atom_id res chain seq x y z
N MET A 1 59.76 40.04 16.89
CA MET A 1 58.77 39.48 15.93
C MET A 1 58.16 38.13 16.35
N MET A 2 58.51 37.54 17.51
CA MET A 2 57.96 36.22 17.93
C MET A 2 56.68 36.29 18.80
N LYS A 3 56.36 37.44 19.41
CA LYS A 3 55.17 37.57 20.29
C LYS A 3 53.85 37.67 19.51
N THR A 4 53.87 38.26 18.32
CA THR A 4 52.67 38.47 17.49
C THR A 4 52.24 37.20 16.74
N VAL A 5 53.18 36.27 16.51
CA VAL A 5 52.91 34.98 15.85
C VAL A 5 52.19 34.04 16.81
N ALA A 6 52.59 34.00 18.08
CA ALA A 6 51.93 33.20 19.11
C ALA A 6 50.47 33.65 19.36
N VAL A 7 50.21 34.97 19.41
CA VAL A 7 48.84 35.52 19.61
C VAL A 7 47.91 35.22 18.42
N LYS A 8 48.44 35.23 17.18
CA LYS A 8 47.66 34.84 15.99
C LYS A 8 47.34 33.34 15.96
N ILE A 9 48.26 32.49 16.42
CA ILE A 9 48.04 31.04 16.51
C ILE A 9 46.97 30.71 17.57
N PHE A 10 47.00 31.39 18.72
CA PHE A 10 45.98 31.23 19.77
C PHE A 10 44.58 31.68 19.33
N LEU A 11 44.45 32.78 18.57
CA LEU A 11 43.16 33.24 18.05
C LEU A 11 42.57 32.32 16.96
N THR A 12 43.43 31.66 16.17
CA THR A 12 42.97 30.69 15.14
C THR A 12 42.58 29.32 15.72
N LEU A 13 43.10 28.95 16.91
CA LEU A 13 42.74 27.70 17.58
C LEU A 13 41.36 27.80 18.24
N GLU A 14 41.01 28.93 18.86
CA GLU A 14 39.69 29.16 19.46
C GLU A 14 38.57 29.23 18.41
N MET A 15 38.82 29.85 17.25
CA MET A 15 37.84 29.86 16.15
C MET A 15 37.65 28.49 15.51
N CYS A 16 38.67 27.62 15.48
CA CYS A 16 38.52 26.25 15.00
C CYS A 16 37.63 25.39 15.90
N VAL A 17 37.62 25.62 17.23
CA VAL A 17 36.74 24.88 18.15
C VAL A 17 35.25 25.16 17.84
N MET A 18 34.93 26.38 17.39
CA MET A 18 33.58 26.75 16.96
C MET A 18 33.18 26.14 15.60
N PHE A 19 34.14 25.67 14.78
CA PHE A 19 33.86 24.94 13.54
C PHE A 19 33.72 23.42 13.75
N VAL A 20 34.26 22.86 14.84
CA VAL A 20 34.10 21.42 15.16
C VAL A 20 32.73 21.14 15.78
N THR A 21 32.13 22.11 16.49
CA THR A 21 30.76 21.99 17.03
C THR A 21 29.66 22.28 15.99
N SER A 22 30.03 22.75 14.79
CA SER A 22 29.10 22.97 13.67
C SER A 22 29.11 21.85 12.64
N GLN A 23 29.66 20.66 12.95
CA GLN A 23 29.07 19.47 12.35
C GLN A 23 27.64 19.42 12.89
N GLU A 24 26.72 20.07 12.17
CA GLU A 24 25.41 19.48 11.97
C GLU A 24 25.70 18.02 11.67
N THR A 25 25.51 17.17 12.67
CA THR A 25 24.95 15.86 12.43
C THR A 25 23.81 16.16 11.47
N ALA A 26 24.07 15.97 10.17
CA ALA A 26 23.02 15.96 9.18
C ALA A 26 22.01 15.03 9.80
N ALA A 27 20.90 15.59 10.32
CA ALA A 27 19.97 14.84 11.13
C ALA A 27 19.60 13.69 10.22
N LEU A 28 20.11 12.49 10.52
CA LEU A 28 19.82 11.30 9.75
C LEU A 28 18.32 11.25 9.84
N GLN A 29 17.63 11.63 8.76
CA GLN A 29 16.19 11.82 8.82
C GLN A 29 15.66 10.48 9.33
N PRO A 30 15.01 10.45 10.51
CA PRO A 30 14.59 9.19 11.10
C PRO A 30 13.58 8.48 10.18
N ASP A 31 13.10 9.13 9.14
CA ASP A 31 12.22 8.56 8.14
C ASP A 31 12.95 7.74 7.05
N ALA A 32 14.29 7.87 6.95
CA ALA A 32 15.08 7.25 5.88
C ALA A 32 15.09 5.71 5.95
N PHE A 33 14.80 5.12 7.11
CA PHE A 33 14.65 3.66 7.26
C PHE A 33 13.19 3.19 7.12
N CYS A 34 12.23 4.10 7.02
CA CYS A 34 10.83 3.74 6.86
C CYS A 34 10.51 3.36 5.41
N GLU A 35 9.55 2.45 5.24
CA GLU A 35 9.00 2.14 3.92
C GLU A 35 8.38 3.39 3.25
N PRO A 36 8.20 3.38 1.92
CA PRO A 36 7.52 4.47 1.22
C PRO A 36 6.19 4.85 1.87
N ASN A 37 5.89 6.16 1.87
CA ASN A 37 4.70 6.75 2.49
C ASN A 37 4.59 6.60 4.01
N LYS A 38 5.68 6.21 4.68
CA LYS A 38 5.79 6.22 6.14
C LYS A 38 6.80 7.25 6.62
N ILE A 39 6.60 7.68 7.87
CA ILE A 39 7.54 8.48 8.65
C ILE A 39 7.64 7.88 10.06
N PHE A 40 8.76 8.11 10.73
CA PHE A 40 8.98 7.64 12.08
C PHE A 40 8.26 8.54 13.07
N TYR A 41 7.34 7.95 13.82
CA TYR A 41 6.65 8.61 14.91
C TYR A 41 7.25 8.18 16.24
N GLN A 42 7.61 9.14 17.09
CA GLN A 42 7.97 8.86 18.49
C GLN A 42 6.76 8.30 19.26
N CYS A 43 5.57 8.83 18.97
CA CYS A 43 4.29 8.26 19.38
C CYS A 43 3.41 8.10 18.14
N LYS A 44 3.19 6.86 17.72
CA LYS A 44 2.30 6.52 16.61
C LYS A 44 0.87 7.05 16.86
N PRO A 45 0.26 7.76 15.90
CA PRO A 45 -1.13 8.20 16.03
C PRO A 45 -2.11 7.01 15.95
N CYS A 46 -3.38 7.23 16.30
CA CYS A 46 -4.40 6.21 16.16
C CYS A 46 -4.47 5.69 14.72
N PRO A 47 -4.44 4.37 14.51
CA PRO A 47 -4.39 3.81 13.18
C PRO A 47 -5.70 4.07 12.42
N LYS A 48 -5.56 4.37 11.13
CA LYS A 48 -6.64 4.47 10.16
C LYS A 48 -6.37 3.52 9.00
N SER A 49 -7.43 2.90 8.49
CA SER A 49 -7.40 2.16 7.23
C SER A 49 -8.56 2.54 6.35
N CYS A 50 -8.55 2.06 5.12
CA CYS A 50 -9.72 2.08 4.27
C CYS A 50 -10.85 1.23 4.88
N GLY A 51 -12.09 1.63 4.57
CA GLY A 51 -13.30 1.01 5.09
C GLY A 51 -13.69 1.50 6.49
N ASN A 52 -14.90 1.18 6.89
CA ASN A 52 -15.51 1.65 8.14
C ASN A 52 -15.22 0.71 9.34
N GLN A 53 -14.12 -0.05 9.31
CA GLN A 53 -13.79 -0.96 10.39
C GLN A 53 -13.11 -0.22 11.56
N PRO A 54 -13.61 -0.39 12.80
CA PRO A 54 -12.98 0.22 13.96
C PRO A 54 -11.64 -0.46 14.25
N ILE A 55 -10.55 0.28 14.14
CA ILE A 55 -9.22 -0.18 14.56
C ILE A 55 -8.99 0.26 16.01
N PRO A 56 -8.65 -0.66 16.93
CA PRO A 56 -8.33 -0.31 18.30
C PRO A 56 -7.20 0.73 18.36
N CYS A 57 -7.47 1.87 19.00
CA CYS A 57 -6.42 2.83 19.30
C CYS A 57 -5.84 2.54 20.69
N LEU A 58 -4.63 1.98 20.70
CA LEU A 58 -3.87 1.76 21.93
C LEU A 58 -3.43 3.11 22.51
N LYS A 59 -3.69 3.33 23.80
CA LYS A 59 -3.22 4.53 24.52
C LYS A 59 -1.72 4.50 24.84
N SER A 60 -1.05 3.39 24.54
CA SER A 60 0.39 3.25 24.72
C SER A 60 1.13 3.99 23.61
N CYS A 61 2.03 4.90 23.97
CA CYS A 61 2.93 5.51 23.01
C CYS A 61 4.03 4.52 22.65
N GLN A 62 3.97 3.98 21.44
CA GLN A 62 5.01 3.13 20.88
C GLN A 62 5.67 3.83 19.69
N PRO A 63 7.02 3.96 19.69
CA PRO A 63 7.75 4.53 18.57
C PRO A 63 7.80 3.53 17.40
N GLU A 64 7.40 3.96 16.21
CA GLU A 64 7.32 3.11 15.02
C GLU A 64 7.23 3.95 13.73
N CYS A 65 7.63 3.39 12.58
CA CYS A 65 7.26 3.93 11.27
C CYS A 65 5.75 3.76 11.03
N TYR A 66 5.06 4.84 10.68
CA TYR A 66 3.63 4.81 10.38
C TYR A 66 3.28 5.74 9.21
N CYS A 67 2.06 5.62 8.69
CA CYS A 67 1.62 6.36 7.50
C CYS A 67 1.77 7.87 7.68
N LYS A 68 2.29 8.55 6.65
CA LYS A 68 2.33 10.01 6.54
C LYS A 68 0.93 10.61 6.62
N PRO A 69 0.77 11.88 7.00
CA PRO A 69 -0.51 12.59 6.87
C PRO A 69 -1.07 12.50 5.44
N GLY A 70 -2.37 12.20 5.32
CA GLY A 70 -3.04 11.96 4.03
C GLY A 70 -2.89 10.55 3.47
N TYR A 71 -2.17 9.66 4.17
CA TYR A 71 -2.07 8.24 3.87
C TYR A 71 -2.69 7.40 4.98
N VAL A 72 -3.30 6.27 4.59
CA VAL A 72 -3.93 5.31 5.50
C VAL A 72 -3.53 3.89 5.12
N LEU A 73 -3.70 2.94 6.03
CA LEU A 73 -3.46 1.53 5.73
C LEU A 73 -4.48 1.02 4.70
N ALA A 74 -4.03 0.23 3.72
CA ALA A 74 -4.95 -0.32 2.71
C ALA A 74 -6.07 -1.18 3.32
N THR A 75 -5.77 -1.92 4.39
CA THR A 75 -6.73 -2.66 5.23
C THR A 75 -6.30 -2.56 6.70
N PRO A 76 -7.14 -2.93 7.68
CA PRO A 76 -6.75 -2.89 9.10
C PRO A 76 -5.52 -3.74 9.46
N THR A 77 -5.22 -4.75 8.65
CA THR A 77 -4.09 -5.68 8.84
C THR A 77 -2.94 -5.43 7.86
N ALA A 78 -3.10 -4.49 6.92
CA ALA A 78 -2.05 -4.16 5.97
C ALA A 78 -0.90 -3.42 6.66
N ASN A 79 0.30 -3.56 6.11
CA ASN A 79 1.44 -2.72 6.46
C ASN A 79 1.65 -1.58 5.43
N THR A 80 0.93 -1.59 4.31
CA THR A 80 1.13 -0.65 3.20
C THR A 80 0.25 0.58 3.36
N CYS A 81 0.85 1.76 3.20
CA CYS A 81 0.18 3.06 3.26
C CYS A 81 -0.16 3.55 1.84
N ILE A 82 -1.45 3.76 1.57
CA ILE A 82 -1.96 4.35 0.33
C ILE A 82 -2.58 5.72 0.62
N PRO A 83 -2.65 6.64 -0.37
CA PRO A 83 -3.37 7.89 -0.21
C PRO A 83 -4.82 7.62 0.20
N GLU A 84 -5.36 8.40 1.13
CA GLU A 84 -6.75 8.26 1.61
C GLU A 84 -7.77 8.38 0.46
N SER A 85 -7.47 9.19 -0.55
CA SER A 85 -8.27 9.31 -1.78
C SER A 85 -8.35 8.03 -2.62
N GLN A 86 -7.45 7.07 -2.40
CA GLN A 86 -7.42 5.79 -3.12
C GLN A 86 -8.20 4.68 -2.41
N CYS A 87 -8.75 4.91 -1.22
CA CYS A 87 -9.42 3.85 -0.45
C CYS A 87 -10.56 3.16 -1.20
N ASN A 88 -11.24 3.87 -2.10
CA ASN A 88 -12.37 3.31 -2.85
C ASN A 88 -12.02 3.07 -4.33
N SER A 89 -10.72 3.13 -4.68
CA SER A 89 -10.26 2.90 -6.04
C SER A 89 -10.06 1.41 -6.27
N CYS A 90 -10.95 0.80 -7.04
CA CYS A 90 -10.87 -0.60 -7.43
C CYS A 90 -10.45 -0.76 -8.89
N GLY A 91 -9.86 -1.91 -9.20
CA GLY A 91 -9.49 -2.27 -10.56
C GLY A 91 -10.70 -2.44 -11.48
N PRO A 92 -10.49 -2.69 -12.79
CA PRO A 92 -11.57 -2.92 -13.73
C PRO A 92 -12.53 -4.03 -13.29
N ASN A 93 -13.83 -3.79 -13.44
CA ASN A 93 -14.93 -4.65 -12.99
C ASN A 93 -14.91 -5.03 -11.51
N ALA A 94 -14.33 -4.19 -10.67
CA ALA A 94 -14.43 -4.29 -9.23
C ALA A 94 -15.03 -3.00 -8.67
N GLN A 95 -15.71 -3.14 -7.53
CA GLN A 95 -16.26 -2.02 -6.78
C GLN A 95 -15.84 -2.16 -5.32
N TRP A 96 -15.75 -1.04 -4.61
CA TRP A 96 -15.45 -1.06 -3.18
C TRP A 96 -16.65 -1.61 -2.41
N SER A 97 -16.39 -2.47 -1.42
CA SER A 97 -17.35 -2.89 -0.41
C SER A 97 -16.76 -2.69 0.97
N ASP A 98 -17.58 -2.24 1.91
CA ASP A 98 -17.15 -2.05 3.29
C ASP A 98 -17.07 -3.36 4.09
N CYS A 99 -17.72 -4.44 3.64
CA CYS A 99 -17.77 -5.70 4.40
C CYS A 99 -17.75 -7.01 3.60
N GLU A 100 -17.97 -7.00 2.28
CA GLU A 100 -18.25 -8.23 1.52
C GLU A 100 -17.00 -8.87 0.88
N SER A 101 -15.80 -8.32 1.11
CA SER A 101 -14.62 -8.71 0.34
C SER A 101 -14.07 -10.11 0.66
N HIS A 102 -14.45 -10.69 1.79
CA HIS A 102 -13.91 -11.95 2.33
C HIS A 102 -14.40 -13.22 1.60
N CYS A 103 -15.47 -13.11 0.79
CA CYS A 103 -16.22 -14.28 0.32
C CYS A 103 -16.46 -14.29 -1.19
N GLN A 104 -15.52 -13.74 -1.94
CA GLN A 104 -15.67 -13.59 -3.37
C GLN A 104 -15.58 -14.93 -4.11
N GLU A 105 -16.28 -14.98 -5.24
CA GLU A 105 -16.11 -16.04 -6.23
C GLU A 105 -14.77 -15.84 -6.96
N THR A 106 -14.02 -16.92 -7.08
CA THR A 106 -12.72 -17.03 -7.74
C THR A 106 -12.84 -18.02 -8.90
N CYS A 107 -11.82 -18.06 -9.77
CA CYS A 107 -11.80 -19.04 -10.86
C CYS A 107 -11.88 -20.51 -10.40
N GLU A 108 -11.51 -20.79 -9.16
CA GLU A 108 -11.49 -22.13 -8.57
C GLU A 108 -12.84 -22.57 -7.99
N ASN A 109 -13.70 -21.61 -7.60
CA ASN A 109 -14.90 -21.92 -6.82
C ASN A 109 -16.22 -21.41 -7.41
N TYR A 110 -16.23 -20.59 -8.47
CA TYR A 110 -17.46 -19.98 -9.01
C TYR A 110 -18.54 -20.95 -9.52
N LEU A 111 -18.21 -22.24 -9.68
CA LEU A 111 -19.14 -23.32 -10.03
C LEU A 111 -19.70 -24.05 -8.81
N GLN A 112 -19.20 -23.77 -7.60
CA GLN A 112 -19.59 -24.44 -6.36
C GLN A 112 -20.82 -23.75 -5.76
N ALA A 113 -21.99 -24.33 -6.01
CA ALA A 113 -23.22 -23.85 -5.40
C ALA A 113 -23.23 -24.06 -3.87
N GLY A 114 -23.80 -23.11 -3.13
CA GLY A 114 -24.05 -23.27 -1.69
C GLY A 114 -22.81 -23.16 -0.80
N ARG A 115 -21.74 -22.51 -1.27
CA ARG A 115 -20.54 -22.26 -0.46
C ARG A 115 -20.92 -21.53 0.82
N ALA A 116 -20.57 -22.12 1.96
CA ALA A 116 -20.73 -21.48 3.25
C ALA A 116 -19.85 -20.23 3.32
N CYS A 117 -20.49 -19.11 3.62
CA CYS A 117 -19.84 -17.82 3.76
C CYS A 117 -19.90 -17.38 5.22
N PRO A 118 -18.75 -17.33 5.92
CA PRO A 118 -18.73 -16.87 7.31
C PRO A 118 -19.31 -15.46 7.43
N GLN A 119 -20.09 -15.20 8.47
CA GLN A 119 -20.58 -13.85 8.75
C GLN A 119 -19.47 -13.00 9.35
N MET A 120 -18.58 -12.48 8.49
CA MET A 120 -17.53 -11.55 8.87
C MET A 120 -17.58 -10.30 7.98
N CYS A 121 -17.19 -9.16 8.53
CA CYS A 121 -17.03 -7.94 7.73
C CYS A 121 -15.57 -7.82 7.33
N GLN A 122 -15.31 -7.72 6.03
CA GLN A 122 -14.00 -7.36 5.49
C GLN A 122 -14.16 -6.33 4.38
N PRO A 123 -13.61 -5.12 4.55
CA PRO A 123 -13.58 -4.09 3.53
C PRO A 123 -12.57 -4.45 2.45
N GLY A 124 -12.90 -4.07 1.22
CA GLY A 124 -12.04 -4.30 0.08
C GLY A 124 -12.79 -4.23 -1.24
N CYS A 125 -12.02 -4.34 -2.33
CA CYS A 125 -12.59 -4.44 -3.65
C CYS A 125 -13.25 -5.81 -3.86
N ILE A 126 -14.51 -5.79 -4.31
CA ILE A 126 -15.26 -6.97 -4.73
C ILE A 126 -15.46 -6.98 -6.24
N CYS A 127 -15.39 -8.16 -6.86
CA CYS A 127 -15.74 -8.29 -8.26
C CYS A 127 -17.22 -7.99 -8.51
N ASN A 128 -17.49 -7.22 -9.56
CA ASN A 128 -18.85 -6.94 -10.01
C ASN A 128 -19.57 -8.24 -10.38
N LYS A 129 -20.91 -8.23 -10.31
CA LYS A 129 -21.72 -9.39 -10.67
C LYS A 129 -21.34 -9.94 -12.05
N GLY A 130 -21.10 -11.26 -12.12
CA GLY A 130 -20.69 -11.95 -13.35
C GLY A 130 -19.17 -11.97 -13.60
N TYR A 131 -18.37 -11.41 -12.69
CA TYR A 131 -16.91 -11.49 -12.68
C TYR A 131 -16.43 -12.32 -11.48
N VAL A 132 -15.26 -12.92 -11.62
CA VAL A 132 -14.60 -13.75 -10.62
C VAL A 132 -13.16 -13.28 -10.42
N GLN A 133 -12.65 -13.45 -9.20
CA GLN A 133 -11.30 -13.06 -8.85
C GLN A 133 -10.28 -14.06 -9.39
N TYR A 134 -9.23 -13.56 -10.03
CA TYR A 134 -8.08 -14.34 -10.46
C TYR A 134 -6.82 -13.45 -10.46
N ASN A 135 -5.78 -13.85 -9.73
CA ASN A 135 -4.51 -13.10 -9.60
C ASN A 135 -4.70 -11.60 -9.28
N GLY A 136 -5.63 -11.28 -8.38
CA GLY A 136 -5.91 -9.89 -7.98
C GLY A 136 -6.73 -9.08 -8.99
N GLN A 137 -7.21 -9.69 -10.07
CA GLN A 137 -8.07 -9.05 -11.07
C GLN A 137 -9.46 -9.67 -11.11
N CYS A 138 -10.46 -8.87 -11.50
CA CYS A 138 -11.81 -9.35 -11.74
C CYS A 138 -12.00 -9.63 -13.24
N ILE A 139 -12.12 -10.91 -13.57
CA ILE A 139 -12.23 -11.40 -14.94
C ILE A 139 -13.54 -12.13 -15.17
N ARG A 140 -13.97 -12.27 -16.42
CA ARG A 140 -15.11 -13.12 -16.75
C ARG A 140 -14.75 -14.59 -16.53
N PRO A 141 -15.67 -15.45 -16.04
CA PRO A 141 -15.41 -16.87 -15.84
C PRO A 141 -14.86 -17.62 -17.07
N ILE A 142 -15.25 -17.18 -18.28
CA ILE A 142 -14.75 -17.74 -19.54
C ILE A 142 -13.24 -17.54 -19.75
N LEU A 143 -12.65 -16.56 -19.07
CA LEU A 143 -11.22 -16.22 -19.10
C LEU A 143 -10.43 -16.93 -17.99
N CYS A 144 -11.09 -17.70 -17.11
CA CYS A 144 -10.40 -18.50 -16.13
C CYS A 144 -9.47 -19.51 -16.80
N PRO A 145 -8.29 -19.81 -16.21
CA PRO A 145 -7.41 -20.85 -16.71
C PRO A 145 -8.10 -22.21 -16.58
N GLN A 146 -8.65 -22.72 -17.69
CA GLN A 146 -9.17 -24.07 -17.76
C GLN A 146 -8.01 -25.03 -18.02
N ARG A 147 -8.03 -26.24 -17.44
CA ARG A 147 -7.12 -27.30 -17.90
C ARG A 147 -7.40 -27.55 -19.39
N GLY A 148 -6.45 -27.21 -20.25
CA GLY A 148 -6.53 -27.43 -21.70
C GLY A 148 -7.04 -26.25 -22.55
N ARG A 149 -7.34 -25.07 -21.98
CA ARG A 149 -7.62 -23.85 -22.78
C ARG A 149 -6.50 -22.84 -22.58
N SER A 150 -5.66 -22.66 -23.59
CA SER A 150 -4.60 -21.64 -23.58
C SER A 150 -5.20 -20.28 -23.90
N VAL A 151 -5.52 -19.50 -22.85
CA VAL A 151 -5.75 -18.06 -22.99
C VAL A 151 -4.37 -17.41 -22.82
N ASN A 152 -3.90 -16.66 -23.82
CA ASN A 152 -2.61 -15.99 -23.72
C ASN A 152 -2.62 -15.05 -22.50
N PRO A 153 -1.72 -15.22 -21.51
CA PRO A 153 -1.68 -14.42 -20.29
C PRO A 153 -1.58 -12.91 -20.56
N LEU A 154 -0.98 -12.52 -21.69
CA LEU A 154 -0.85 -11.12 -22.10
C LEU A 154 -2.18 -10.48 -22.55
N LEU A 155 -3.18 -11.29 -22.92
CA LEU A 155 -4.51 -10.80 -23.29
C LEU A 155 -5.49 -10.68 -22.12
N ILE A 156 -5.20 -11.30 -20.96
CA ILE A 156 -6.08 -11.27 -19.79
C ILE A 156 -6.37 -9.82 -19.32
N PRO A 157 -5.37 -8.92 -19.20
CA PRO A 157 -5.63 -7.53 -18.77
C PRO A 157 -6.50 -6.75 -19.77
N LEU A 158 -6.33 -6.99 -21.07
CA LEU A 158 -7.11 -6.33 -22.13
C LEU A 158 -8.58 -6.77 -22.11
N LEU A 159 -8.80 -8.07 -21.92
CA LEU A 159 -10.14 -8.66 -21.87
C LEU A 159 -10.85 -8.35 -20.54
N ALA A 160 -10.09 -8.24 -19.44
CA ALA A 160 -10.58 -7.72 -18.18
C ALA A 160 -11.01 -6.24 -18.32
N SER A 161 -10.35 -5.46 -19.17
CA SER A 161 -10.71 -4.05 -19.38
C SER A 161 -11.93 -3.83 -20.28
N GLY A 162 -12.63 -4.91 -20.70
CA GLY A 162 -13.84 -4.82 -21.53
C GLY A 162 -13.59 -4.54 -23.02
N VAL A 163 -12.33 -4.59 -23.48
CA VAL A 163 -12.01 -4.45 -24.91
C VAL A 163 -12.22 -5.80 -25.59
N SER A 164 -13.48 -6.12 -25.89
CA SER A 164 -13.83 -7.26 -26.73
C SER A 164 -13.41 -6.97 -28.18
N ASN A 165 -12.23 -7.41 -28.59
CA ASN A 165 -11.99 -7.65 -30.01
C ASN A 165 -12.75 -8.90 -30.41
N SER A 166 -13.97 -8.70 -30.91
CA SER A 166 -14.68 -9.69 -31.71
C SER A 166 -13.94 -9.81 -33.05
N SER A 167 -12.77 -10.44 -33.06
CA SER A 167 -12.19 -10.96 -34.29
C SER A 167 -12.90 -12.28 -34.60
N ASN A 168 -14.03 -12.09 -35.26
CA ASN A 168 -14.66 -13.04 -36.17
C ASN A 168 -13.57 -13.85 -36.91
N LEU A 169 -13.40 -15.12 -36.54
CA LEU A 169 -12.75 -16.10 -37.40
C LEU A 169 -13.78 -17.17 -37.73
N ASN A 170 -14.69 -16.80 -38.63
CA ASN A 170 -15.20 -17.76 -39.60
C ASN A 170 -14.00 -18.30 -40.41
N LYS A 171 -13.67 -19.57 -40.23
CA LYS A 171 -13.37 -20.46 -41.34
C LYS A 171 -13.59 -21.91 -40.95
#